data_AF-E9FQX9-F1
#
_entry.id   AF-E9FQX9-F1
#
_cell.length_a   1.000
_cell.length_b   1.000
_cell.length_c   1.000
_cell.angle_alpha   90.00
_cell.angle_beta   90.00
_cell.angle_gamma   90.00
#
_symmetry.space_group_name_H-M   'P 1'
#
loop_
_entity.id
_entity.type
_entity.pdbx_description
1 polymer ?
#
loop_
_entity_poly.entity_id
_entity_poly.type
_entity_poly.pdbx_seq_one_letter_code
_entity_poly.pdbx_strand_id
1 'polypeptide(L)'
;MSSEKFETLDEDVQVLFEILQRKCSGKLEQCFGEEKKQVIADVERGLDEARQAIFEMEAEARAAPGSFRMDMIGRVRRHQDTCSKLALLIKSSKQAEMSLASSRGTLLENQSTAFSQNRGIDNALQTTVRQGTAILERTSQSLYRTTQVALESEDIGTGVIQELSQQREVLVRTRDRLTETDAELGRSRRILKSMSRVAMTNKLVLIVIILLEICILTGLVYYKFFS
;
A
#
# COMPACT_ATOMS: atom_id res chain seq x y z
N MET A 1 28.04 -9.75 2.45
CA MET A 1 27.44 -10.41 1.27
C MET A 1 25.92 -10.34 1.22
N SER A 2 25.17 -10.31 2.33
CA SER A 2 23.69 -10.23 2.29
C SER A 2 23.12 -8.86 1.83
N SER A 3 23.85 -7.75 2.08
CA SER A 3 23.37 -6.42 1.70
C SER A 3 23.44 -6.10 0.20
N GLU A 4 24.46 -6.58 -0.52
CA GLU A 4 24.63 -6.27 -1.96
C GLU A 4 23.55 -6.95 -2.79
N LYS A 5 23.26 -8.23 -2.49
CA LYS A 5 22.21 -9.00 -3.17
C LYS A 5 20.83 -8.37 -2.96
N PHE A 6 20.56 -7.80 -1.79
CA PHE A 6 19.33 -7.08 -1.51
C PHE A 6 19.21 -5.78 -2.31
N GLU A 7 20.29 -5.00 -2.45
CA GLU A 7 20.25 -3.77 -3.25
C GLU A 7 20.03 -4.07 -4.74
N THR A 8 20.66 -5.12 -5.29
CA THR A 8 20.40 -5.54 -6.68
C THR A 8 18.94 -5.97 -6.88
N LEU A 9 18.37 -6.72 -5.93
CA LEU A 9 16.96 -7.11 -5.98
C LEU A 9 16.02 -5.91 -5.85
N ASP A 10 16.36 -4.91 -5.03
CA ASP A 10 15.54 -3.70 -4.91
C ASP A 10 15.60 -2.85 -6.19
N GLU A 11 16.76 -2.74 -6.84
CA GLU A 11 16.89 -2.10 -8.15
C GLU A 11 16.06 -2.84 -9.22
N ASP A 12 16.12 -4.17 -9.26
CA ASP A 12 15.34 -4.99 -10.20
C ASP A 12 13.82 -4.81 -9.97
N VAL A 13 13.38 -4.80 -8.71
CA VAL A 13 11.97 -4.57 -8.35
C VAL A 13 11.53 -3.16 -8.76
N GLN A 14 12.36 -2.13 -8.56
CA GLN A 14 12.06 -0.77 -8.98
C GLN A 14 11.93 -0.64 -10.50
N VAL A 15 12.84 -1.25 -11.27
CA VAL A 15 12.79 -1.26 -12.74
C VAL A 15 11.53 -1.97 -13.24
N LEU A 16 11.19 -3.13 -12.65
CA LEU A 16 9.95 -3.85 -12.98
C LEU A 16 8.70 -3.00 -12.67
N PHE A 17 8.66 -2.31 -11.54
CA PHE A 17 7.56 -1.41 -11.21
C PHE A 17 7.44 -0.24 -12.17
N GLU A 18 8.55 0.37 -12.60
CA GLU A 18 8.51 1.48 -13.57
C GLU A 18 7.98 1.01 -14.92
N ILE A 19 8.40 -0.18 -15.38
CA ILE A 19 7.91 -0.79 -16.62
C ILE A 19 6.41 -1.10 -16.50
N LEU A 20 5.97 -1.70 -15.38
CA LEU A 20 4.57 -2.01 -15.13
C LEU A 20 3.70 -0.75 -15.06
N GLN A 21 4.15 0.29 -14.37
CA GLN A 21 3.44 1.56 -14.25
C GLN A 21 3.34 2.27 -15.61
N ARG A 22 4.40 2.24 -16.42
CA ARG A 22 4.39 2.79 -17.79
C ARG A 22 3.44 2.01 -18.71
N LYS A 23 3.38 0.68 -18.58
CA LYS A 23 2.42 -0.17 -19.31
C LYS A 23 0.98 0.08 -18.86
N CYS A 24 0.73 0.22 -17.56
CA CYS A 24 -0.59 0.52 -17.01
C CYS A 24 -1.08 1.94 -17.38
N SER A 25 -0.23 2.96 -17.27
CA SER A 25 -0.64 4.34 -17.57
C SER A 25 -0.67 4.66 -19.07
N GLY A 26 0.16 4.00 -19.89
CA GLY A 26 0.26 4.30 -21.32
C GLY A 26 -0.60 3.40 -22.21
N LYS A 27 -0.49 2.08 -22.04
CA LYS A 27 -1.10 1.11 -22.98
C LYS A 27 -2.49 0.65 -22.55
N LEU A 28 -2.78 0.60 -21.26
CA LEU A 28 -4.07 0.09 -20.76
C LEU A 28 -5.24 1.06 -21.02
N GLU A 29 -4.99 2.37 -21.08
CA GLU A 29 -5.99 3.40 -21.44
C GLU A 29 -6.19 3.55 -22.96
N GLN A 30 -5.18 3.19 -23.78
CA GLN A 30 -5.22 3.39 -25.24
C GLN A 30 -5.60 2.14 -26.05
N CYS A 31 -5.42 0.93 -25.52
CA CYS A 31 -5.74 -0.30 -26.24
C CYS A 31 -7.19 -0.76 -25.96
N PHE A 32 -7.91 -1.18 -27.02
CA PHE A 32 -9.27 -1.72 -26.94
C PHE A 32 -9.31 -3.18 -27.43
N GLY A 33 -10.10 -4.03 -26.77
CA GLY A 33 -10.38 -5.40 -27.23
C GLY A 33 -9.22 -6.40 -27.00
N GLU A 34 -8.81 -7.11 -28.05
CA GLU A 34 -7.89 -8.25 -27.96
C GLU A 34 -6.44 -7.83 -27.61
N GLU A 35 -5.98 -6.67 -28.09
CA GLU A 35 -4.70 -6.08 -27.70
C GLU A 35 -4.67 -5.71 -26.21
N LYS A 36 -5.78 -5.20 -25.67
CA LYS A 36 -5.90 -4.90 -24.24
C LYS A 36 -5.82 -6.17 -23.40
N LYS A 37 -6.43 -7.27 -23.86
CA LYS A 37 -6.35 -8.57 -23.19
C LYS A 37 -4.92 -9.14 -23.18
N GLN A 38 -4.18 -9.00 -24.27
CA GLN A 38 -2.76 -9.38 -24.32
C GLN A 38 -1.90 -8.49 -23.41
N VAL A 39 -2.12 -7.18 -23.42
CA VAL A 39 -1.42 -6.24 -22.52
C VAL A 39 -1.72 -6.55 -21.05
N ILE A 40 -2.97 -6.88 -20.71
CA ILE A 40 -3.35 -7.30 -19.36
C ILE A 40 -2.59 -8.58 -18.97
N ALA A 41 -2.53 -9.59 -19.84
CA ALA A 41 -1.80 -10.84 -19.56
C ALA A 41 -0.28 -10.60 -19.38
N ASP A 42 0.32 -9.73 -20.19
CA ASP A 42 1.72 -9.35 -20.05
C ASP A 42 1.99 -8.56 -18.76
N VAL A 43 1.05 -7.71 -18.34
CA VAL A 43 1.13 -6.98 -17.08
C VAL A 43 0.92 -7.93 -15.89
N GLU A 44 0.01 -8.91 -15.98
CA GLU A 44 -0.15 -9.97 -14.97
C GLU A 44 1.13 -10.79 -14.82
N ARG A 45 1.76 -11.19 -15.93
CA ARG A 45 3.06 -11.89 -15.89
C ARG A 45 4.16 -11.06 -15.23
N GLY A 46 4.27 -9.78 -15.59
CA GLY A 46 5.25 -8.89 -14.94
C GLY A 46 4.93 -8.62 -13.46
N LEU A 47 3.66 -8.63 -13.06
CA LEU A 47 3.24 -8.52 -11.67
C LEU A 47 3.64 -9.77 -10.86
N ASP A 48 3.53 -10.96 -11.46
CA ASP A 48 3.97 -12.20 -10.84
C ASP A 48 5.51 -12.29 -10.74
N GLU A 49 6.25 -11.81 -11.75
CA GLU A 49 7.71 -11.64 -11.69
C GLU A 49 8.11 -10.68 -10.55
N ALA A 50 7.41 -9.54 -10.42
CA ALA A 50 7.64 -8.59 -9.32
C ALA A 50 7.32 -9.21 -7.94
N ARG A 51 6.26 -10.02 -7.83
CA ARG A 51 5.93 -10.74 -6.58
C ARG A 51 7.00 -11.76 -6.21
N GLN A 52 7.55 -12.47 -7.20
CA GLN A 52 8.63 -13.42 -6.97
C GLN A 52 9.91 -12.71 -6.52
N ALA A 53 10.27 -11.59 -7.15
CA ALA A 53 11.40 -10.77 -6.73
C ALA A 53 11.22 -10.21 -5.31
N ILE A 54 10.00 -9.77 -4.95
CA ILE A 54 9.66 -9.34 -3.59
C ILE A 54 9.79 -10.48 -2.58
N PHE A 55 9.40 -11.70 -2.94
CA PHE A 55 9.54 -12.88 -2.07
C PHE A 55 11.02 -13.23 -1.81
N GLU A 56 11.87 -13.16 -2.83
CA GLU A 56 13.32 -13.36 -2.69
C GLU A 56 13.96 -12.25 -1.84
N MET A 57 13.53 -10.99 -2.03
CA MET A 57 13.95 -9.85 -1.24
C MET A 57 13.51 -9.98 0.24
N GLU A 58 12.32 -10.52 0.51
CA GLU A 58 11.84 -10.81 1.88
C GLU A 58 12.66 -11.91 2.55
N ALA A 59 13.01 -12.97 1.80
CA ALA A 59 13.86 -14.05 2.31
C ALA A 59 15.26 -13.53 2.69
N GLU A 60 15.85 -12.67 1.88
CA GLU A 60 17.16 -12.04 2.14
C GLU A 60 17.06 -11.03 3.31
N ALA A 61 15.99 -10.24 3.37
CA ALA A 61 15.71 -9.34 4.50
C ALA A 61 15.59 -10.09 5.84
N ARG A 62 14.96 -11.27 5.83
CA ARG A 62 14.79 -12.11 7.02
C ARG A 62 16.10 -12.75 7.46
N ALA A 63 16.99 -13.07 6.51
CA ALA A 63 18.33 -13.61 6.77
C ALA A 63 19.29 -12.55 7.37
N ALA A 64 19.05 -11.25 7.16
CA ALA A 64 19.88 -10.17 7.67
C ALA A 64 19.76 -9.96 9.21
N PRO A 65 20.83 -9.50 9.90
CA PRO A 65 20.81 -9.24 11.34
C PRO A 65 20.16 -7.90 11.73
N GLY A 66 19.31 -7.97 12.77
CA GLY A 66 18.92 -6.86 13.66
C GLY A 66 18.45 -5.56 13.00
N SER A 67 19.33 -4.55 12.99
CA SER A 67 19.04 -3.18 12.58
C SER A 67 18.72 -3.06 11.08
N PHE A 68 19.41 -3.82 10.24
CA PHE A 68 19.18 -3.82 8.79
C PHE A 68 17.87 -4.52 8.42
N ARG A 69 17.48 -5.56 9.17
CA ARG A 69 16.22 -6.28 8.96
C ARG A 69 15.00 -5.38 9.05
N MET A 70 14.96 -4.45 10.01
CA MET A 70 13.80 -3.57 10.19
C MET A 70 13.64 -2.58 9.02
N ASP A 71 14.75 -2.04 8.52
CA ASP A 71 14.74 -1.16 7.35
C ASP A 71 14.41 -1.92 6.06
N MET A 72 15.02 -3.10 5.86
CA MET A 72 14.77 -3.98 4.71
C MET A 72 13.31 -4.47 4.66
N ILE A 73 12.73 -4.90 5.79
CA ILE A 73 11.30 -5.27 5.86
C ILE A 73 10.40 -4.07 5.58
N GLY A 74 10.79 -2.86 6.03
CA GLY A 74 10.09 -1.63 5.71
C GLY A 74 10.07 -1.29 4.21
N ARG A 75 11.16 -1.61 3.48
CA ARG A 75 11.21 -1.50 2.01
C ARG A 75 10.36 -2.57 1.33
N VAL A 76 10.48 -3.84 1.76
CA VAL A 76 9.65 -4.96 1.26
C VAL A 76 8.16 -4.65 1.36
N ARG A 77 7.71 -4.12 2.51
CA ARG A 77 6.30 -3.79 2.73
C ARG A 77 5.81 -2.66 1.82
N ARG A 78 6.64 -1.65 1.55
CA ARG A 78 6.31 -0.58 0.58
C ARG A 78 6.12 -1.13 -0.82
N HIS A 79 6.99 -2.05 -1.25
CA HIS A 79 6.89 -2.73 -2.55
C HIS A 79 5.66 -3.64 -2.63
N GLN A 80 5.28 -4.31 -1.54
CA GLN A 80 4.04 -5.10 -1.45
C GLN A 80 2.79 -4.21 -1.60
N ASP A 81 2.78 -3.02 -0.99
CA ASP A 81 1.67 -2.08 -1.09
C ASP A 81 1.51 -1.52 -2.51
N THR A 82 2.61 -1.18 -3.20
CA THR A 82 2.55 -0.76 -4.62
C THR A 82 2.10 -1.89 -5.53
N CYS A 83 2.58 -3.12 -5.31
CA CYS A 83 2.12 -4.30 -6.04
C CYS A 83 0.61 -4.52 -5.88
N SER A 84 0.09 -4.39 -4.65
CA SER A 84 -1.33 -4.56 -4.34
C SER A 84 -2.20 -3.50 -5.02
N LYS A 85 -1.74 -2.23 -5.04
CA LYS A 85 -2.45 -1.15 -5.74
C LYS A 85 -2.51 -1.39 -7.25
N LEU A 86 -1.39 -1.78 -7.87
CA LEU A 86 -1.36 -2.10 -9.31
C LEU A 86 -2.27 -3.29 -9.65
N ALA A 87 -2.27 -4.34 -8.82
CA ALA A 87 -3.15 -5.49 -8.99
C ALA A 87 -4.64 -5.11 -8.94
N LEU A 88 -5.03 -4.22 -8.02
CA LEU A 88 -6.41 -3.72 -7.93
C LEU A 88 -6.83 -2.91 -9.15
N LEU A 89 -5.95 -2.06 -9.69
CA LEU A 89 -6.22 -1.30 -10.91
C LEU A 89 -6.48 -2.22 -12.10
N ILE A 90 -5.67 -3.27 -12.27
CA ILE A 90 -5.86 -4.28 -13.34
C ILE A 90 -7.16 -5.07 -13.13
N LYS A 91 -7.48 -5.44 -11.89
CA LYS A 91 -8.74 -6.16 -11.59
C LYS A 91 -9.96 -5.30 -11.89
N SER A 92 -9.92 -4.02 -11.55
CA SER A 92 -11.00 -3.06 -11.84
C SER A 92 -11.20 -2.83 -13.34
N SER A 93 -10.10 -2.73 -14.12
CA SER A 93 -10.19 -2.56 -15.58
C SER A 93 -10.77 -3.79 -16.28
N LYS A 94 -10.47 -5.00 -15.78
CA LYS A 94 -11.04 -6.27 -16.25
C LYS A 94 -12.53 -6.42 -15.92
N GLN A 95 -12.96 -6.01 -14.73
CA GLN A 95 -14.37 -6.04 -14.33
C GLN A 95 -15.21 -5.06 -15.15
N ALA A 96 -14.66 -3.88 -15.48
CA ALA A 96 -15.30 -2.94 -16.40
C ALA A 96 -15.56 -3.57 -17.78
N GLU A 97 -14.61 -4.35 -18.33
CA GLU A 97 -14.81 -5.05 -19.61
C GLU A 97 -15.84 -6.18 -19.53
N MET A 98 -15.82 -6.97 -18.46
CA MET A 98 -16.73 -8.12 -18.29
C MET A 98 -18.19 -7.67 -18.06
N SER A 99 -18.38 -6.54 -17.38
CA SER A 99 -19.70 -5.92 -17.22
C SER A 99 -20.24 -5.37 -18.55
N LEU A 100 -19.38 -4.77 -19.38
CA LEU A 100 -19.75 -4.28 -20.72
C LEU A 100 -20.15 -5.43 -21.66
N ALA A 101 -19.44 -6.56 -21.61
CA ALA A 101 -19.76 -7.76 -22.38
C ALA A 101 -21.10 -8.40 -21.95
N SER A 102 -21.37 -8.47 -20.65
CA SER A 102 -22.62 -9.01 -20.10
C SER A 102 -23.84 -8.12 -20.38
N SER A 103 -23.63 -6.79 -20.44
CA SER A 103 -24.66 -5.81 -20.79
C SER A 103 -25.09 -5.92 -22.26
N ARG A 104 -24.16 -6.22 -23.18
CA ARG A 104 -24.50 -6.47 -24.60
C ARG A 104 -25.24 -7.79 -24.82
N GLY A 105 -24.94 -8.82 -24.04
CA GLY A 105 -25.64 -10.11 -24.12
C GLY A 105 -27.11 -10.02 -23.73
N THR A 106 -27.43 -9.26 -22.67
CA THR A 106 -28.80 -9.15 -22.14
C THR A 106 -29.71 -8.23 -22.96
N LEU A 107 -29.17 -7.24 -23.69
CA LEU A 107 -29.95 -6.34 -24.54
C LEU A 107 -30.37 -6.96 -25.89
N LEU A 108 -29.72 -8.03 -26.33
CA LEU A 108 -30.07 -8.76 -27.55
C LEU A 108 -31.17 -9.81 -27.33
N GLU A 109 -31.38 -10.25 -26.09
CA GLU A 109 -32.39 -11.27 -25.75
C GLU A 109 -33.79 -10.67 -25.47
N ASN A 110 -33.88 -9.36 -25.20
CA ASN A 110 -35.14 -8.70 -24.86
C ASN A 110 -35.92 -8.11 -26.07
N GLN A 111 -35.45 -8.31 -27.31
CA GLN A 111 -36.08 -7.74 -28.51
C GLN A 111 -37.01 -8.73 -29.26
N SER A 112 -37.07 -10.01 -28.88
CA SER A 112 -37.78 -11.06 -29.64
C SER A 112 -39.19 -11.41 -29.15
N THR A 113 -39.74 -10.75 -28.12
CA THR A 113 -41.02 -11.14 -27.49
C THR A 113 -42.20 -10.17 -27.66
N ALA A 114 -42.06 -9.11 -28.47
CA ALA A 114 -43.08 -8.03 -28.55
C ALA A 114 -44.14 -8.17 -29.66
N PHE A 115 -44.28 -9.31 -30.35
CA PHE A 115 -45.28 -9.48 -31.42
C PHE A 115 -46.13 -10.75 -31.24
N SER A 116 -47.00 -10.78 -30.23
CA SER A 116 -48.22 -11.59 -30.35
C SER A 116 -49.36 -11.16 -29.42
N GLN A 117 -50.42 -10.70 -30.10
CA GLN A 117 -51.79 -11.13 -29.87
C GLN A 117 -52.62 -10.39 -28.81
N ASN A 118 -53.13 -9.24 -29.29
CA ASN A 118 -54.51 -8.81 -29.15
C ASN A 118 -55.51 -9.97 -29.37
N ARG A 119 -56.08 -10.55 -28.30
CA ARG A 119 -57.39 -11.25 -28.26
C ARG A 119 -57.71 -11.74 -26.83
N GLY A 120 -58.74 -11.18 -26.18
CA GLY A 120 -59.42 -11.85 -25.06
C GLY A 120 -59.70 -10.97 -23.84
N ILE A 121 -60.77 -10.17 -23.90
CA ILE A 121 -61.20 -9.30 -22.79
C ILE A 121 -61.79 -10.13 -21.62
N ASP A 122 -62.27 -11.36 -21.85
CA ASP A 122 -62.71 -12.28 -20.77
C ASP A 122 -61.58 -13.12 -20.16
N ASN A 123 -60.49 -13.35 -20.90
CA ASN A 123 -59.25 -13.89 -20.35
C ASN A 123 -58.52 -12.84 -19.49
N ALA A 124 -58.78 -11.54 -19.69
CA ALA A 124 -58.09 -10.46 -19.00
C ALA A 124 -58.28 -10.51 -17.48
N LEU A 125 -59.47 -10.83 -16.96
CA LEU A 125 -59.68 -10.91 -15.50
C LEU A 125 -58.98 -12.12 -14.87
N GLN A 126 -59.08 -13.30 -15.50
CA GLN A 126 -58.45 -14.52 -15.01
C GLN A 126 -56.92 -14.49 -15.16
N THR A 127 -56.43 -13.86 -16.22
CA THR A 127 -55.00 -13.55 -16.39
C THR A 127 -54.53 -12.47 -15.44
N THR A 128 -55.34 -11.45 -15.11
CA THR A 128 -54.99 -10.42 -14.12
C THR A 128 -54.86 -11.02 -12.72
N VAL A 129 -55.75 -11.94 -12.32
CA VAL A 129 -55.63 -12.62 -11.01
C VAL A 129 -54.42 -13.54 -10.98
N ARG A 130 -54.17 -14.32 -12.05
CA ARG A 130 -52.96 -15.16 -12.16
C ARG A 130 -51.67 -14.35 -12.25
N GLN A 131 -51.70 -13.19 -12.92
CA GLN A 131 -50.60 -12.23 -12.93
C GLN A 131 -50.43 -11.61 -11.55
N GLY A 132 -51.51 -11.31 -10.83
CA GLY A 132 -51.46 -10.85 -9.44
C GLY A 132 -50.78 -11.86 -8.52
N THR A 133 -51.10 -13.15 -8.64
CA THR A 133 -50.40 -14.22 -7.88
C THR A 133 -48.95 -14.38 -8.31
N ALA A 134 -48.64 -14.30 -9.62
CA ALA A 134 -47.28 -14.37 -10.12
C ALA A 134 -46.42 -13.16 -9.69
N ILE A 135 -47.03 -11.98 -9.60
CA ILE A 135 -46.41 -10.76 -9.08
C ILE A 135 -46.17 -10.92 -7.58
N LEU A 136 -47.14 -11.46 -6.83
CA LEU A 136 -46.99 -11.69 -5.39
C LEU A 136 -45.87 -12.69 -5.09
N GLU A 137 -45.80 -13.79 -5.85
CA GLU A 137 -44.75 -14.79 -5.73
C GLU A 137 -43.36 -14.22 -6.08
N ARG A 138 -43.26 -13.44 -7.17
CA ARG A 138 -42.04 -12.69 -7.50
C ARG A 138 -41.66 -11.67 -6.43
N THR A 139 -42.64 -10.98 -5.85
CA THR A 139 -42.41 -10.00 -4.78
C THR A 139 -41.94 -10.68 -3.51
N SER A 140 -42.52 -11.84 -3.16
CA SER A 140 -42.08 -12.68 -2.05
C SER A 140 -40.64 -13.18 -2.27
N GLN A 141 -40.33 -13.65 -3.47
CA GLN A 141 -38.97 -14.10 -3.81
C GLN A 141 -37.97 -12.94 -3.81
N SER A 142 -38.38 -11.76 -4.26
CA SER A 142 -37.58 -10.54 -4.20
C SER A 142 -37.35 -10.06 -2.77
N LEU A 143 -38.38 -10.12 -1.91
CA LEU A 143 -38.27 -9.83 -0.49
C LEU A 143 -37.30 -10.79 0.20
N TYR A 144 -37.40 -12.09 -0.06
CA TYR A 144 -36.47 -13.08 0.49
C TYR A 144 -35.02 -12.80 0.10
N ARG A 145 -34.78 -12.47 -1.17
CA ARG A 145 -33.44 -12.05 -1.65
C ARG A 145 -32.99 -10.75 -0.98
N THR A 146 -33.88 -9.79 -0.80
CA THR A 146 -33.57 -8.50 -0.16
C THR A 146 -33.21 -8.69 1.31
N THR A 147 -33.93 -9.56 2.04
CA THR A 147 -33.62 -9.89 3.43
C THR A 147 -32.29 -10.62 3.55
N GLN A 148 -31.98 -11.51 2.59
CA GLN A 148 -30.69 -12.20 2.57
C GLN A 148 -29.53 -11.21 2.33
N VAL A 149 -29.67 -10.31 1.36
CA VAL A 149 -28.67 -9.28 1.05
C VAL A 149 -28.52 -8.28 2.21
N ALA A 150 -29.61 -7.96 2.92
CA ALA A 150 -29.56 -7.10 4.10
C ALA A 150 -28.78 -7.76 5.24
N LEU A 151 -28.99 -9.06 5.49
CA LEU A 151 -28.22 -9.82 6.49
C LEU A 151 -26.74 -9.94 6.12
N GLU A 152 -26.44 -10.19 4.85
CA GLU A 152 -25.05 -10.21 4.35
C GLU A 152 -24.40 -8.82 4.49
N SER A 153 -25.15 -7.75 4.24
CA SER A 153 -24.68 -6.37 4.44
C SER A 153 -24.49 -6.03 5.92
N GLU A 154 -25.31 -6.56 6.81
CA GLU A 154 -25.15 -6.42 8.26
C GLU A 154 -23.88 -7.13 8.73
N ASP A 155 -23.62 -8.35 8.28
CA ASP A 155 -22.41 -9.11 8.59
C ASP A 155 -21.15 -8.36 8.11
N ILE A 156 -21.14 -7.89 6.86
CA ILE A 156 -20.05 -7.05 6.33
C ILE A 156 -19.90 -5.77 7.16
N GLY A 157 -21.01 -5.12 7.52
CA GLY A 157 -21.01 -3.90 8.34
C GLY A 157 -20.40 -4.13 9.72
N THR A 158 -20.71 -5.25 10.37
CA THR A 158 -20.10 -5.62 11.66
C THR A 158 -18.61 -5.91 11.52
N GLY A 159 -18.19 -6.59 10.45
CA GLY A 159 -16.77 -6.80 10.14
C GLY A 159 -16.00 -5.49 9.95
N VAL A 160 -16.57 -4.53 9.24
CA VAL A 160 -15.99 -3.19 9.05
C VAL A 160 -15.84 -2.45 10.38
N ILE A 161 -16.83 -2.51 11.27
CA ILE A 161 -16.75 -1.88 12.60
C ILE A 161 -15.63 -2.50 13.43
N GLN A 162 -15.48 -3.84 13.39
CA GLN A 162 -14.42 -4.54 14.11
C GLN A 162 -13.03 -4.14 13.58
N GLU A 163 -12.88 -4.06 12.26
CA GLU A 163 -11.62 -3.64 11.64
C GLU A 163 -11.27 -2.18 11.96
N LEU A 164 -12.25 -1.27 11.92
CA LEU A 164 -12.06 0.13 12.32
C LEU A 164 -11.64 0.24 13.80
N SER A 165 -12.21 -0.59 14.67
CA SER A 165 -11.80 -0.65 16.08
C SER A 165 -10.35 -1.11 16.23
N GLN A 166 -9.93 -2.11 15.46
CA GLN A 166 -8.54 -2.59 15.45
C GLN A 166 -7.58 -1.53 14.90
N GLN A 167 -7.94 -0.85 13.80
CA GLN A 167 -7.16 0.26 13.24
C GLN A 167 -7.01 1.41 14.25
N ARG A 168 -8.08 1.74 14.99
CA ARG A 168 -8.03 2.74 16.06
C ARG A 168 -7.04 2.34 17.15
N GLU A 169 -7.02 1.08 17.57
CA GLU A 169 -6.06 0.59 18.56
C GLU A 169 -4.60 0.71 18.07
N VAL A 170 -4.35 0.38 16.81
CA VAL A 170 -3.02 0.55 16.18
C VAL A 170 -2.61 2.03 16.16
N LEU A 171 -3.52 2.93 15.81
CA LEU A 171 -3.25 4.37 15.80
C LEU A 171 -2.91 4.89 17.19
N VAL A 172 -3.66 4.47 18.22
CA VAL A 172 -3.39 4.83 19.62
C VAL A 172 -2.01 4.33 20.05
N ARG A 173 -1.68 3.05 19.80
CA ARG A 173 -0.35 2.50 20.14
C ARG A 173 0.78 3.21 19.41
N THR A 174 0.57 3.59 18.14
CA THR A 174 1.57 4.32 17.35
C THR A 174 1.77 5.72 17.91
N ARG A 175 0.70 6.40 18.30
CA ARG A 175 0.75 7.71 18.95
C ARG A 175 1.50 7.64 20.28
N ASP A 176 1.21 6.64 21.11
CA ASP A 176 1.89 6.45 22.41
C ASP A 176 3.39 6.21 22.23
N ARG A 177 3.76 5.34 21.28
CA ARG A 177 5.18 5.10 20.92
C ARG A 177 5.87 6.35 20.38
N LEU A 178 5.17 7.17 19.58
CA LEU A 178 5.72 8.42 19.07
C LEU A 178 6.00 9.39 20.22
N THR A 179 5.06 9.54 21.17
CA THR A 179 5.27 10.38 22.35
C THR A 179 6.40 9.89 23.25
N GLU A 180 6.57 8.56 23.38
CA GLU A 180 7.71 7.97 24.10
C GLU A 180 9.03 8.23 23.37
N THR A 181 9.04 8.06 22.04
CA THR A 181 10.21 8.34 21.19
C THR A 181 10.61 9.81 21.25
N ASP A 182 9.64 10.74 21.24
CA ASP A 182 9.90 12.18 21.40
C ASP A 182 10.53 12.49 22.77
N ALA A 183 10.09 11.81 23.83
CA ALA A 183 10.69 11.93 25.16
C ALA A 183 12.13 11.39 25.19
N GLU A 184 12.38 10.25 24.56
CA GLU A 184 13.74 9.67 24.44
C GLU A 184 14.67 10.50 23.56
N LEU A 185 14.17 11.08 22.47
CA LEU A 185 14.90 12.04 21.62
C LEU A 185 15.27 13.30 22.41
N GLY A 186 14.36 13.82 23.23
CA GLY A 186 14.62 14.93 24.14
C GLY A 186 15.76 14.62 25.12
N ARG A 187 15.78 13.40 25.67
CA ARG A 187 16.83 12.92 26.58
C ARG A 187 18.18 12.74 25.87
N SER A 188 18.16 12.15 24.68
CA SER A 188 19.33 11.97 23.83
C SER A 188 19.96 13.30 23.42
N ARG A 189 19.14 14.30 23.06
CA ARG A 189 19.61 15.65 22.74
C ARG A 189 20.25 16.35 23.94
N ARG A 190 19.72 16.12 25.15
CA ARG A 190 20.33 16.64 26.39
C ARG A 190 21.69 16.01 26.65
N ILE A 191 21.82 14.70 26.45
CA ILE A 191 23.11 13.98 26.60
C ILE A 191 24.13 14.46 25.57
N LEU A 192 23.77 14.53 24.29
CA LEU A 192 24.64 15.05 23.24
C LEU A 192 25.12 16.48 23.53
N LYS A 193 24.23 17.36 24.00
CA LYS A 193 24.60 18.73 24.39
C LYS A 193 25.54 18.77 25.61
N SER A 194 25.45 17.80 26.52
CA SER A 194 26.39 17.67 27.64
C SER A 194 27.76 17.17 27.18
N MET A 195 27.81 16.15 26.32
CA MET A 195 29.04 15.63 25.73
C MET A 195 29.75 16.68 24.87
N SER A 196 29.00 17.44 24.06
CA SER A 196 29.54 18.54 23.25
C SER A 196 30.20 19.62 24.10
N ARG A 197 29.59 19.98 25.25
CA ARG A 197 30.20 20.94 26.17
C ARG A 197 31.49 20.42 26.80
N VAL A 198 31.49 19.17 27.27
CA VAL A 198 32.70 18.54 27.86
C VAL A 198 33.83 18.47 26.82
N ALA A 199 33.52 18.13 25.57
CA ALA A 199 34.50 18.12 24.49
C ALA A 199 35.04 19.53 24.19
N MET A 200 34.19 20.56 24.21
CA MET A 200 34.60 21.95 23.99
C MET A 200 35.49 22.48 25.12
N THR A 201 35.14 22.21 26.38
CA THR A 201 35.98 22.60 27.53
C THR A 201 37.33 21.89 27.51
N ASN A 202 37.37 20.60 27.17
CA ASN A 202 38.61 19.86 27.07
C ASN A 202 39.53 20.42 25.96
N LYS A 203 38.96 20.75 24.80
CA LYS A 203 39.70 21.42 23.71
C LYS A 203 40.26 22.78 24.13
N LEU A 204 39.49 23.59 24.87
CA LEU A 204 39.93 24.90 25.35
C LEU A 204 41.09 24.76 26.35
N VAL A 205 40.98 23.85 27.33
CA VAL A 205 42.05 23.57 28.30
C VAL A 205 43.34 23.15 27.59
N LEU A 206 43.24 22.28 26.58
CA LEU A 206 44.40 21.85 25.80
C LEU A 206 45.09 23.03 25.08
N ILE A 207 44.34 23.96 24.48
CA ILE A 207 44.90 25.15 23.83
C ILE A 207 45.64 26.04 24.85
N VAL A 208 45.09 26.20 26.05
CA VAL A 208 45.70 27.02 27.12
C VAL A 208 47.05 26.44 27.56
N ILE A 209 47.13 25.10 27.72
CA ILE A 209 48.38 24.44 28.12
C ILE A 209 49.47 24.66 27.06
N ILE A 210 49.15 24.48 25.78
CA ILE A 210 50.11 24.69 24.68
C ILE A 210 50.62 26.13 24.65
N LEU A 211 49.74 27.13 24.83
CA LEU A 211 50.15 28.53 24.88
C LEU A 211 51.07 28.83 26.08
N LEU A 212 50.78 28.22 27.23
CA LEU A 212 51.58 28.38 28.44
C LEU A 212 52.99 27.79 28.26
N GLU A 213 53.11 26.62 27.63
CA GLU A 213 54.41 26.01 27.30
C GLU A 213 55.24 26.90 26.36
N ILE A 214 54.63 27.43 25.30
CA ILE A 214 55.30 28.36 24.37
C ILE A 214 55.78 29.62 25.10
N CYS A 215 54.96 30.17 26.00
CA CYS A 215 55.29 31.37 26.76
C CYS A 215 56.51 31.15 27.67
N ILE A 216 56.55 30.01 28.37
CA ILE A 216 57.70 29.63 29.21
C ILE A 216 58.97 29.45 28.38
N LEU A 217 58.89 28.72 27.25
CA LEU A 217 60.04 28.52 26.36
C LEU A 217 60.58 29.85 25.82
N THR A 218 59.69 30.74 25.39
CA THR A 218 60.07 32.07 24.88
C THR A 218 60.73 32.91 25.98
N GLY A 219 60.17 32.89 27.20
CA GLY A 219 60.75 33.59 28.35
C GLY A 219 62.14 33.08 28.73
N LEU A 220 62.36 31.76 28.68
CA LEU A 220 63.66 31.16 28.99
C LEU A 220 64.71 31.52 27.94
N VAL A 221 64.35 31.48 26.65
CA VAL A 221 65.23 31.91 25.56
C VAL A 221 65.59 33.39 25.70
N TYR A 222 64.61 34.25 26.01
CA TYR A 222 64.86 35.68 26.20
C TYR A 222 65.82 35.93 27.38
N TYR A 223 65.58 35.27 28.51
CA TYR A 223 66.46 35.38 29.68
C TYR A 223 67.89 34.91 29.37
N LYS A 224 68.04 33.77 28.66
CA LYS A 224 69.36 33.22 28.29
C LYS A 224 70.10 34.04 27.22
N PHE A 225 69.38 34.74 26.36
CA PHE A 225 70.01 35.54 25.30
C PHE A 225 70.37 36.94 25.77
N PHE A 226 69.65 37.47 26.77
CA PHE A 226 69.84 38.82 27.29
C PHE A 226 70.62 38.86 28.63
N SER A 227 70.77 37.74 29.33
CA SER A 227 71.68 37.54 30.47
C SER A 227 72.87 36.68 30.11
#